data_AF-A0AAV0FKD5-F1
#
_entry.id   AF-A0AAV0FKD5-F1
#
_cell.length_a   1.000
_cell.length_b   1.000
_cell.length_c   1.000
_cell.angle_alpha   90.00
_cell.angle_beta   90.00
_cell.angle_gamma   90.00
#
_symmetry.space_group_name_H-M   'P 1'
#
loop_
_entity.id
_entity.type
_entity.pdbx_description
1 polymer ?
#
loop_
_entity_poly.entity_id
_entity_poly.type
_entity_poly.pdbx_seq_one_letter_code
_entity_poly.pdbx_strand_id
1 'polypeptide(L)'
;MGSNIEEALRAKAEAERRFLENDFVGAKMSALKAETLCPGLEGIAQMVLTYGVHSASQIRINGEIDLYAVLGLDPSAEKAKVKKQYKKMSALLHPDKNNTI
;
A
#
# COMPACT_ATOMS: atom_id res chain seq x y z
N MET A 1 18.18 -8.48 21.93
CA MET A 1 17.06 -8.68 20.99
C MET A 1 16.54 -7.31 20.62
N GLY A 2 17.09 -6.74 19.53
CA GLY A 2 16.50 -5.54 18.94
C GLY A 2 15.14 -5.94 18.38
N SER A 3 14.12 -5.22 18.82
CA SER A 3 12.72 -5.65 18.74
C SER A 3 12.25 -5.73 17.29
N ASN A 4 11.33 -6.64 16.95
CA ASN A 4 10.65 -6.66 15.64
C ASN A 4 10.13 -5.28 15.23
N ILE A 5 9.87 -4.41 16.21
CA ILE A 5 9.51 -2.99 16.07
C ILE A 5 10.64 -2.15 15.44
N GLU A 6 11.90 -2.29 15.87
CA GLU A 6 13.03 -1.55 15.28
C GLU A 6 13.25 -1.96 13.82
N GLU A 7 13.10 -3.25 13.52
CA GLU A 7 13.16 -3.71 12.14
C GLU A 7 11.97 -3.20 11.31
N ALA A 8 10.76 -3.16 11.87
CA ALA A 8 9.60 -2.58 11.22
C ALA A 8 9.78 -1.07 10.95
N LEU A 9 10.35 -0.31 11.88
CA LEU A 9 10.65 1.11 11.70
C LEU A 9 11.69 1.35 10.60
N ARG A 10 12.74 0.53 10.54
CA ARG A 10 13.72 0.59 9.44
C ARG A 10 13.09 0.27 8.09
N ALA A 11 12.25 -0.76 8.04
CA ALA A 11 11.52 -1.13 6.82
C ALA A 11 10.54 -0.03 6.38
N LYS A 12 9.89 0.65 7.33
CA LYS A 12 9.03 1.82 7.06
C LYS A 12 9.83 2.98 6.45
N ALA A 13 10.96 3.36 7.07
CA ALA A 13 11.81 4.43 6.55
C ALA A 13 12.38 4.11 5.16
N GLU A 14 12.77 2.85 4.92
CA GLU A 14 13.20 2.41 3.59
C GLU A 14 12.07 2.47 2.56
N ALA A 15 10.83 2.19 2.96
CA ALA A 15 9.67 2.32 2.10
C ALA A 15 9.44 3.77 1.67
N GLU A 16 9.56 4.73 2.60
CA GLU A 16 9.47 6.17 2.31
C GLU A 16 10.58 6.62 1.36
N ARG A 17 11.83 6.20 1.62
CA ARG A 17 12.99 6.52 0.77
C ARG A 17 12.78 6.04 -0.67
N ARG A 18 12.36 4.78 -0.85
CA ARG A 18 12.10 4.21 -2.18
C ARG A 18 10.94 4.90 -2.90
N PHE A 19 9.91 5.31 -2.16
CA PHE A 19 8.80 6.06 -2.74
C PHE A 19 9.25 7.40 -3.32
N LEU A 20 10.13 8.12 -2.60
CA LEU A 20 10.73 9.37 -3.09
C LEU A 20 11.64 9.16 -4.31
N GLU A 21 12.25 7.98 -4.44
CA GLU A 21 13.04 7.58 -5.61
C GLU A 21 12.18 7.10 -6.80
N ASN A 22 10.85 7.13 -6.69
CA ASN A 22 9.88 6.56 -7.64
C ASN A 22 9.98 5.03 -7.81
N ASP A 23 10.68 4.32 -6.91
CA ASP A 23 10.66 2.86 -6.84
C ASP A 23 9.39 2.40 -6.08
N PHE A 24 8.23 2.54 -6.71
CA PHE A 24 6.94 2.21 -6.10
C PHE A 24 6.79 0.71 -5.78
N VAL A 25 7.42 -0.17 -6.57
CA VAL A 25 7.39 -1.62 -6.34
C VAL A 25 8.21 -1.95 -5.09
N GLY A 26 9.45 -1.44 -5.02
CA GLY A 26 10.31 -1.63 -3.86
C GLY A 26 9.77 -0.95 -2.61
N ALA A 27 9.14 0.21 -2.73
CA ALA A 27 8.46 0.90 -1.63
C ALA A 27 7.32 0.06 -1.06
N LYS A 28 6.45 -0.49 -1.94
CA LYS A 28 5.36 -1.39 -1.53
C LYS A 28 5.89 -2.63 -0.80
N MET A 29 6.95 -3.25 -1.31
CA MET A 29 7.55 -4.44 -0.67
C MET A 29 8.11 -4.12 0.72
N SER A 30 8.79 -2.98 0.87
CA SER A 30 9.31 -2.54 2.18
C SER A 30 8.19 -2.21 3.16
N ALA A 31 7.11 -1.57 2.70
CA ALA A 31 5.94 -1.29 3.53
C ALA A 31 5.23 -2.57 3.99
N LEU A 32 5.06 -3.56 3.09
CA LEU A 32 4.50 -4.87 3.44
C LEU A 32 5.38 -5.62 4.45
N LYS A 33 6.71 -5.51 4.33
CA LYS A 33 7.64 -6.06 5.33
C LYS A 33 7.41 -5.43 6.70
N ALA A 34 7.33 -4.09 6.77
CA ALA A 34 7.06 -3.39 8.02
C ALA A 34 5.68 -3.76 8.62
N GLU A 35 4.63 -3.89 7.79
CA GLU A 35 3.30 -4.33 8.23
C GLU A 35 3.34 -5.77 8.77
N THR A 36 4.08 -6.66 8.12
CA THR A 36 4.21 -8.07 8.56
C THR A 36 4.92 -8.17 9.91
N LEU A 37 5.95 -7.35 10.11
CA LEU A 37 6.72 -7.30 11.36
C LEU A 37 5.93 -6.62 12.50
N CYS A 38 5.16 -5.58 12.18
CA CYS A 38 4.37 -4.83 13.14
C CYS A 38 3.08 -4.29 12.50
N PRO A 39 1.98 -5.06 12.49
CA PRO A 39 0.72 -4.64 11.88
C PRO A 39 0.08 -3.41 12.53
N GLY A 40 0.43 -3.14 13.79
CA GLY A 40 -0.03 -1.98 14.56
C GLY A 40 0.83 -0.73 14.39
N LEU A 41 1.84 -0.75 13.52
CA LEU A 41 2.71 0.40 13.29
C LEU A 41 1.90 1.54 12.66
N GLU A 42 1.96 2.72 13.27
CA GLU A 42 1.17 3.87 12.83
C GLU A 42 1.47 4.23 11.37
N GLY A 43 0.41 4.40 10.58
CA GLY A 43 0.49 4.78 9.17
C GLY A 43 0.85 3.65 8.21
N ILE A 44 1.21 2.45 8.68
CA ILE A 44 1.76 1.41 7.79
C ILE A 44 0.72 0.86 6.81
N ALA A 45 -0.50 0.66 7.28
CA ALA A 45 -1.60 0.21 6.44
C ALA A 45 -1.94 1.24 5.35
N GLN A 46 -1.87 2.54 5.67
CA GLN A 46 -2.01 3.61 4.70
C GLN A 46 -0.87 3.57 3.66
N MET A 47 0.38 3.43 4.10
CA MET A 47 1.53 3.34 3.19
C MET A 47 1.42 2.16 2.22
N VAL A 48 1.08 0.96 2.71
CA VAL A 48 0.91 -0.23 1.86
C VAL A 48 -0.15 0.01 0.77
N LEU A 49 -1.26 0.65 1.13
CA LEU A 49 -2.32 0.97 0.19
C LEU A 49 -1.89 2.06 -0.81
N THR A 50 -1.36 3.18 -0.33
CA THR A 50 -0.88 4.28 -1.17
C THR A 50 0.16 3.78 -2.18
N TYR A 51 1.18 3.06 -1.71
CA TYR A 51 2.25 2.54 -2.57
C TYR A 51 1.73 1.44 -3.50
N GLY A 52 0.74 0.66 -3.06
CA GLY A 52 0.01 -0.27 -3.90
C GLY A 52 -0.68 0.40 -5.09
N VAL A 53 -1.39 1.50 -4.84
CA VAL A 53 -2.07 2.29 -5.89
C VAL A 53 -1.05 2.87 -6.87
N HIS A 54 0.03 3.49 -6.38
CA HIS A 54 1.08 4.03 -7.25
C HIS A 54 1.76 2.93 -8.08
N SER A 55 2.11 1.82 -7.45
CA SER A 55 2.71 0.66 -8.14
C SER A 55 1.78 0.09 -9.22
N ALA A 56 0.49 -0.08 -8.95
CA ALA A 56 -0.49 -0.56 -9.92
C ALA A 56 -0.73 0.44 -11.05
N SER A 57 -0.69 1.75 -10.76
CA SER A 57 -0.92 2.80 -11.76
C SER A 57 0.16 2.88 -12.84
N GLN A 58 1.38 2.39 -12.56
CA GLN A 58 2.45 2.29 -13.56
C GLN A 58 2.17 1.22 -14.63
N ILE A 59 1.40 0.19 -14.30
CA ILE A 59 1.09 -0.90 -15.22
C ILE A 59 -0.17 -0.51 -15.98
N ARG A 60 -0.01 -0.12 -17.24
CA ARG A 60 -1.12 0.18 -18.14
C ARG A 60 -1.31 -0.96 -19.13
N ILE A 61 -2.50 -1.56 -19.13
CA ILE A 61 -2.89 -2.58 -20.11
C ILE A 61 -3.71 -1.85 -21.17
N ASN A 62 -3.26 -1.87 -22.43
CA ASN A 62 -3.93 -1.20 -23.53
C ASN A 62 -4.17 0.32 -23.31
N GLY A 63 -3.30 0.97 -22.53
CA GLY A 63 -3.42 2.38 -22.17
C GLY A 63 -4.34 2.66 -20.98
N GLU A 64 -5.01 1.66 -20.41
CA GLU A 64 -5.87 1.81 -19.24
C GLU A 64 -5.20 1.25 -17.98
N ILE A 65 -5.55 1.83 -16.83
CA ILE A 65 -5.10 1.33 -15.52
C ILE A 65 -5.97 0.13 -15.14
N ASP A 66 -5.33 -0.96 -14.72
CA ASP A 66 -6.06 -2.10 -14.17
C ASP A 66 -6.64 -1.76 -12.78
N LEU A 67 -7.92 -1.42 -12.76
CA LEU A 67 -8.65 -1.05 -11.54
C LEU A 67 -8.74 -2.21 -10.53
N TYR A 68 -8.69 -3.47 -10.97
CA TYR A 68 -8.65 -4.61 -10.07
C TYR A 68 -7.28 -4.71 -9.40
N ALA A 69 -6.20 -4.52 -10.17
CA ALA A 69 -4.85 -4.44 -9.62
C ALA A 69 -4.68 -3.29 -8.62
N VAL A 70 -5.28 -2.11 -8.89
CA VAL A 70 -5.31 -0.96 -7.96
C VAL A 70 -6.01 -1.32 -6.65
N LEU A 71 -7.12 -2.06 -6.72
CA LEU A 71 -7.82 -2.54 -5.54
C LEU A 71 -7.11 -3.72 -4.84
N GLY A 72 -6.08 -4.29 -5.47
CA GLY A 72 -5.42 -5.52 -5.01
C GLY A 72 -6.32 -6.75 -5.11
N LEU A 73 -7.20 -6.78 -6.10
CA LEU A 73 -8.18 -7.85 -6.35
C LEU A 73 -7.89 -8.57 -7.66
N ASP A 74 -8.36 -9.82 -7.74
CA ASP A 74 -8.38 -10.57 -8.98
C ASP A 74 -9.46 -10.02 -9.94
N PRO A 75 -9.25 -10.03 -11.27
CA PRO A 75 -10.27 -9.63 -12.24
C PRO A 75 -11.59 -10.42 -12.14
N SER A 76 -11.57 -11.63 -11.58
CA SER A 76 -12.75 -12.46 -11.30
C SER A 76 -13.42 -12.14 -9.97
N ALA A 77 -12.95 -11.14 -9.23
CA ALA A 77 -13.48 -10.81 -7.91
C ALA A 77 -14.96 -10.41 -7.97
N GLU A 78 -15.76 -11.04 -7.11
CA GLU A 78 -17.19 -10.75 -6.98
C GLU A 78 -17.43 -9.29 -6.56
N LYS A 79 -18.53 -8.70 -7.06
CA LYS A 79 -18.94 -7.31 -6.76
C LYS A 79 -18.96 -6.99 -5.26
N ALA A 80 -19.30 -7.95 -4.41
CA ALA A 80 -19.28 -7.79 -2.95
C ALA A 80 -17.87 -7.55 -2.40
N LYS A 81 -16.85 -8.27 -2.91
CA LYS A 81 -15.44 -8.11 -2.53
C LYS A 81 -14.91 -6.76 -3.01
N VAL A 82 -15.22 -6.37 -4.24
CA VAL A 82 -14.90 -5.05 -4.80
C VAL A 82 -15.45 -3.93 -3.92
N LYS A 83 -16.74 -3.97 -3.57
CA LYS A 83 -17.38 -2.96 -2.73
C LYS A 83 -16.78 -2.90 -1.32
N LYS A 84 -16.45 -4.04 -0.72
CA LYS A 84 -15.82 -4.13 0.60
C LYS A 84 -14.42 -3.51 0.58
N GLN A 85 -13.63 -3.85 -0.43
CA GLN A 85 -12.26 -3.34 -0.58
C GLN A 85 -12.26 -1.84 -0.85
N TYR A 86 -13.13 -1.35 -1.74
CA TYR A 86 -13.30 0.08 -1.99
C TYR A 86 -13.63 0.86 -0.71
N LYS A 87 -14.58 0.37 0.11
CA LYS A 87 -14.93 1.02 1.38
C LYS A 87 -13.75 1.05 2.35
N LYS A 88 -12.95 -0.01 2.41
CA LYS A 88 -11.74 -0.08 3.24
C LYS A 88 -10.69 0.93 2.78
N MET A 89 -10.40 0.96 1.48
CA MET A 89 -9.43 1.89 0.90
C MET A 89 -9.87 3.34 1.06
N SER A 90 -11.14 3.65 0.79
CA SER A 90 -11.69 4.99 0.99
C SER A 90 -11.57 5.47 2.44
N ALA A 91 -11.76 4.60 3.43
CA ALA A 91 -11.60 4.96 4.84
C ALA A 91 -10.14 5.22 5.25
N LEU A 92 -9.18 4.53 4.61
CA LEU A 92 -7.75 4.63 4.92
C LEU A 92 -7.04 5.73 4.13
N LEU A 93 -7.52 6.04 2.92
CA LEU A 93 -6.98 7.05 2.01
C LEU A 93 -7.77 8.38 2.07
N HIS A 94 -8.78 8.48 2.95
CA HIS A 94 -9.52 9.74 3.10
C HIS A 94 -8.56 10.87 3.50
N PRO A 95 -8.63 12.06 2.89
CA PRO A 95 -7.71 13.16 3.18
C PRO A 95 -7.69 13.55 4.67
N ASP A 96 -8.83 13.44 5.38
CA ASP A 96 -8.90 13.69 6.83
C ASP A 96 -8.10 12.69 7.69
N LYS A 97 -7.73 11.52 7.15
CA LYS A 97 -7.14 10.39 7.91
C LYS A 97 -5.80 9.93 7.37
N ASN A 98 -5.38 10.43 6.21
CA ASN A 98 -4.18 10.00 5.54
C ASN A 98 -3.16 11.14 5.44
N ASN A 99 -2.27 11.23 6.43
CA ASN A 99 -1.15 12.19 6.44
C ASN A 99 0.11 11.64 5.73
N THR A 100 -0.02 10.64 4.86
CA THR A 100 1.14 10.01 4.18
C THR A 100 1.49 10.64 2.83
N ILE A 101 0.85 11.76 2.48
CA ILE A 101 1.12 12.55 1.27
C ILE A 101 1.38 14.00 1.65
#